data_AF-A0A528UZI5-F1
#
_entry.id   AF-A0A528UZI5-F1
#
_cell.length_a   1.000
_cell.length_b   1.000
_cell.length_c   1.000
_cell.angle_alpha   90.00
_cell.angle_beta   90.00
_cell.angle_gamma   90.00
#
_symmetry.space_group_name_H-M   'P 1'
#
loop_
_entity.id
_entity.type
_entity.pdbx_description
1 polymer ?
#
loop_
_entity_poly.entity_id
_entity_poly.type
_entity_poly.pdbx_seq_one_letter_code
_entity_poly.pdbx_strand_id
1 'polypeptide(L)' 'YVSGEEAVAQIRLRAQRLGVADTPVELAAETNVEDILATIADGKRPDLVILDSIQTLWTDMADSAPGTVTQVRAAAQA' A
#
# COMPACT_ATOMS: atom_id res chain seq x y z
N TYR A 1 -1.60 -3.61 -5.63
CA TYR A 1 -1.02 -2.26 -5.55
C TYR A 1 -1.70 -1.55 -4.40
N VAL A 2 -0.96 -1.20 -3.37
CA VAL A 2 -1.47 -0.47 -2.22
C VAL A 2 -0.95 0.95 -2.32
N SER A 3 -1.84 1.93 -2.32
CA SER A 3 -1.45 3.33 -2.24
C SER A 3 -1.73 3.89 -0.84
N GLY A 4 -0.81 4.69 -0.33
CA GLY A 4 -1.07 5.51 0.85
C GLY A 4 -1.33 6.99 0.52
N GLU A 5 -1.24 7.38 -0.76
CA GLU A 5 -1.43 8.77 -1.20
C GLU A 5 -2.73 8.97 -2.00
N GLU A 6 -3.08 8.02 -2.86
CA GLU A 6 -4.21 8.14 -3.78
C GLU A 6 -5.35 7.19 -3.39
N ALA A 7 -6.58 7.67 -3.50
CA ALA A 7 -7.75 6.80 -3.38
C ALA A 7 -7.85 5.83 -4.57
N VAL A 8 -8.42 4.65 -4.34
CA VAL A 8 -8.63 3.61 -5.39
C VAL A 8 -9.31 4.19 -6.65
N ALA A 9 -10.28 5.09 -6.48
CA ALA A 9 -10.97 5.73 -7.61
C ALA A 9 -10.03 6.57 -8.49
N GLN A 10 -9.06 7.28 -7.90
CA GLN A 10 -8.09 8.08 -8.65
C GLN A 10 -7.15 7.19 -9.45
N ILE A 11 -6.66 6.11 -8.85
CA ILE A 11 -5.80 5.12 -9.52
C ILE A 11 -6.55 4.45 -10.68
N ARG A 12 -7.83 4.08 -10.50
CA ARG A 12 -8.67 3.52 -11.57
C ARG A 12 -8.81 4.46 -12.76
N LEU A 13 -9.02 5.75 -12.53
CA LEU A 13 -9.09 6.75 -13.61
C LEU A 13 -7.76 6.85 -14.37
N ARG A 14 -6.62 6.77 -13.66
CA ARG A 14 -5.28 6.73 -14.30
C ARG A 14 -5.10 5.47 -15.13
N ALA A 15 -5.46 4.30 -14.59
CA ALA A 15 -5.38 3.02 -15.29
C ALA A 15 -6.22 3.01 -16.59
N GLN A 16 -7.40 3.62 -16.58
CA GLN A 16 -8.23 3.82 -17.78
C GLN A 16 -7.51 4.65 -18.85
N ARG A 17 -6.92 5.78 -18.46
CA ARG A 17 -6.18 6.65 -19.40
C ARG A 17 -4.94 5.97 -19.99
N LEU A 18 -4.31 5.09 -19.23
CA LEU A 18 -3.14 4.31 -19.66
C LEU A 18 -3.53 3.04 -20.45
N GLY A 19 -4.82 2.72 -20.59
CA GLY A 19 -5.28 1.53 -21.31
C GLY A 19 -5.02 0.21 -20.58
N VAL A 20 -4.85 0.23 -19.25
CA VAL A 20 -4.51 -0.95 -18.43
C VAL A 20 -5.58 -1.26 -17.36
N ALA A 21 -6.79 -0.69 -17.49
CA ALA A 21 -7.86 -0.84 -16.52
C ALA A 21 -8.33 -2.29 -16.30
N ASP A 22 -8.17 -3.15 -17.31
CA ASP A 22 -8.58 -4.56 -17.27
C ASP A 22 -7.44 -5.51 -16.89
N THR A 23 -6.29 -4.97 -16.45
CA THR A 23 -5.20 -5.80 -15.91
C THR A 23 -5.63 -6.46 -14.59
N PRO A 24 -5.17 -7.68 -14.30
CA PRO A 24 -5.52 -8.40 -13.07
C PRO A 24 -4.73 -7.87 -11.86
N VAL A 25 -4.77 -6.55 -11.65
CA VAL A 25 -4.10 -5.86 -10.54
C VAL A 25 -5.16 -5.42 -9.54
N GLU A 26 -5.08 -5.98 -8.33
CA GLU A 26 -5.91 -5.55 -7.21
C GLU A 26 -5.39 -4.23 -6.63
N LEU A 27 -6.31 -3.35 -6.23
CA LEU A 27 -6.02 -2.01 -5.71
C LEU A 27 -6.54 -1.89 -4.28
N ALA A 28 -5.71 -1.34 -3.40
CA ALA A 28 -6.10 -0.94 -2.05
C ALA A 28 -5.56 0.47 -1.75
N ALA A 29 -6.24 1.18 -0.85
CA ALA A 29 -5.77 2.45 -0.31
C ALA A 29 -5.69 2.32 1.21
N GLU A 30 -4.48 2.12 1.75
CA GLU A 30 -4.22 1.87 3.17
C GLU A 30 -2.81 2.33 3.52
N THR A 31 -2.61 2.74 4.77
CA THR A 31 -1.34 3.25 5.32
C THR A 31 -0.85 2.45 6.53
N ASN A 32 -1.73 1.75 7.24
CA ASN A 32 -1.33 0.87 8.34
C ASN A 32 -0.73 -0.44 7.81
N VAL A 33 0.49 -0.77 8.23
CA VAL A 33 1.21 -1.94 7.71
C VAL A 33 0.56 -3.25 8.17
N GLU A 34 0.08 -3.32 9.41
CA GLU A 34 -0.57 -4.51 9.96
C GLU A 34 -1.86 -4.87 9.21
N ASP A 35 -2.69 -3.88 8.88
CA ASP A 35 -3.92 -4.05 8.10
C ASP A 35 -3.63 -4.47 6.66
N ILE A 36 -2.57 -3.92 6.03
CA ILE A 36 -2.11 -4.34 4.70
C ILE A 36 -1.70 -5.82 4.73
N LEU A 37 -0.88 -6.22 5.70
CA LEU A 37 -0.41 -7.59 5.84
C LEU A 37 -1.56 -8.55 6.13
N ALA A 38 -2.50 -8.18 7.01
CA ALA A 38 -3.68 -8.96 7.30
C ALA A 38 -4.56 -9.17 6.05
N THR A 39 -4.76 -8.11 5.26
CA THR A 39 -5.52 -8.18 4.00
C THR A 39 -4.87 -9.11 2.98
N ILE A 40 -3.54 -9.05 2.85
CA ILE A 40 -2.79 -9.94 1.94
C ILE A 40 -2.86 -11.40 2.41
N ALA A 41 -2.90 -11.63 3.71
CA ALA A 41 -2.95 -12.97 4.30
C ALA A 41 -4.34 -13.64 4.21
N ASP A 42 -5.43 -12.86 4.22
CA ASP A 42 -6.81 -13.36 4.16
C ASP A 42 -7.21 -13.89 2.77
N GLY A 43 -6.46 -13.51 1.73
CA GLY A 43 -6.78 -13.81 0.33
C GLY A 43 -5.86 -14.80 -0.37
N LYS A 44 -6.02 -14.89 -1.70
CA LYS A 44 -5.04 -15.55 -2.55
C LYS A 44 -3.74 -14.77 -2.48
N ARG A 45 -2.65 -15.44 -2.09
CA ARG A 45 -1.32 -14.82 -2.02
C ARG A 45 -0.94 -14.21 -3.39
N PRO A 46 -0.63 -12.91 -3.46
CA PRO A 46 -0.16 -12.27 -4.67
C PRO A 46 1.29 -12.65 -4.97
N ASP A 47 1.65 -12.74 -6.25
CA ASP A 47 3.02 -12.96 -6.71
C ASP A 47 3.90 -11.70 -6.52
N LEU A 48 3.28 -10.52 -6.54
CA LEU A 48 3.93 -9.22 -6.39
C LEU A 48 3.02 -8.24 -5.64
N VAL A 49 3.58 -7.53 -4.67
CA VAL A 49 2.95 -6.40 -3.98
C VAL A 49 3.74 -5.15 -4.28
N ILE A 50 3.04 -4.07 -4.62
CA ILE A 50 3.60 -2.72 -4.83
C ILE A 50 3.00 -1.82 -3.76
N LEU A 51 3.85 -1.07 -3.07
CA LEU A 51 3.49 -0.08 -2.05
C LEU A 51 3.88 1.31 -2.56
N ASP A 52 2.93 2.24 -2.61
CA ASP A 52 3.10 3.58 -3.16
C ASP A 52 2.50 4.65 -2.20
N SER A 53 3.26 5.24 -1.29
CA SER A 53 4.71 5.18 -1.11
C SER A 53 5.11 4.83 0.33
N ILE A 54 6.33 4.34 0.54
CA ILE A 54 6.83 3.91 1.87
C ILE A 54 6.75 5.02 2.93
N GLN A 55 6.83 6.29 2.51
CA GLN A 55 6.75 7.45 3.39
C GLN A 55 5.36 7.64 4.02
N THR A 56 4.33 7.07 3.41
CA THR A 56 2.96 7.13 3.92
C THR A 56 2.63 6.02 4.92
N LEU A 57 3.46 4.97 4.95
CA LEU A 57 3.20 3.81 5.78
C LEU A 57 3.57 4.08 7.23
N TRP A 58 2.84 3.43 8.13
CA TRP A 58 3.10 3.46 9.56
C TRP A 58 2.80 2.11 10.21
N THR A 59 3.49 1.85 11.31
CA THR A 59 3.35 0.65 12.14
C THR A 59 3.36 1.04 13.62
N ASP A 60 2.59 0.32 14.42
CA ASP A 60 2.59 0.47 15.89
C ASP A 60 3.90 -0.01 16.55
N MET A 61 4.78 -0.70 15.80
CA MET A 61 6.09 -1.11 16.30
C MET A 61 7.07 0.05 16.52
N ALA A 62 6.77 1.25 16.00
CA ALA A 62 7.59 2.43 16.17
C ALA A 62 6.80 3.59 16.79
N ASP A 63 7.27 4.08 17.94
CA ASP A 63 6.73 5.29 18.56
C ASP A 63 7.31 6.54 17.89
N SER A 64 6.86 6.80 16.66
CA SER A 64 7.22 7.98 15.87
C SER A 64 6.15 8.26 14.81
N ALA A 65 6.07 9.52 14.37
CA ALA A 65 5.09 9.93 13.37
C ALA A 65 5.38 9.29 11.98
N PRO A 66 4.33 8.99 11.19
CA PRO A 66 4.46 8.55 9.79
C PRO A 66 5.36 9.48 8.98
N GLY A 67 6.12 8.92 8.04
CA GLY A 67 7.06 9.66 7.19
C GLY A 67 8.40 10.04 7.84
N THR A 68 8.58 9.83 9.14
CA THR A 68 9.90 9.93 9.77
C THR A 68 10.81 8.79 9.31
N VAL A 69 12.14 8.99 9.38
CA VAL A 69 13.12 7.93 9.06
C VAL A 69 12.93 6.70 9.95
N THR A 70 12.50 6.90 11.21
CA THR A 70 12.20 5.81 12.15
C THR A 70 11.00 5.00 11.67
N GLN A 71 9.86 5.64 11.37
CA GLN A 71 8.69 4.94 10.81
C GLN A 71 9.00 4.23 9.50
N VAL A 72 9.71 4.89 8.56
CA VAL A 72 10.07 4.27 7.26
C VAL A 72 10.88 3.00 7.45
N ARG A 73 11.84 2.99 8.38
CA ARG A 73 12.62 1.77 8.67
C ARG A 73 11.77 0.70 9.33
N ALA A 74 10.94 1.07 10.30
CA ALA A 74 10.11 0.12 11.02
C ALA A 74 9.08 -0.53 10.09
N ALA A 75 8.38 0.27 9.28
CA ALA A 75 7.42 -0.22 8.29
C ALA A 75 8.06 -1.15 7.23
N ALA A 76 9.31 -0.90 6.83
CA ALA A 76 10.03 -1.77 5.90
C ALA A 76 10.56 -3.07 6.55
N GLN A 77 10.57 -3.16 7.88
CA GLN A 77 11.04 -4.32 8.65
C GLN A 77 9.90 -5.19 9.20
N ALA A 78 8.68 -4.68 9.19
CA ALA A 78 7.45 -5.39 9.51
C ALA A 78 7.21 -6.56 8.55
#